data_AF-D2SY91-F1
#
_entry.id   AF-D2SY91-F1
#
_cell.length_a   1.000
_cell.length_b   1.000
_cell.length_c   1.000
_cell.angle_alpha   90.00
_cell.angle_beta   90.00
_cell.angle_gamma   90.00
#
_symmetry.space_group_name_H-M   'P 1'
#
loop_
_entity.id
_entity.type
_entity.pdbx_description
1 polymer ?
#
loop_
_entity_poly.entity_id
_entity_poly.type
_entity_poly.pdbx_seq_one_letter_code
_entity_poly.pdbx_strand_id
1 'polypeptide(L)' 'MTRVPRGYIARRRRTKMRSFASNFRGAHLRLNRMITQQVRRAFVSSHRDRGRQKRDFRRLWISRINAATRIYKV' A
#
# COMPACT_ATOMS: atom_id res chain seq x y z
N MET A 1 -8.50 -40.97 -17.23
CA MET A 1 -8.46 -39.59 -16.66
C MET A 1 -7.30 -38.84 -17.29
N THR A 2 -7.53 -37.62 -17.79
CA THR A 2 -6.52 -36.87 -18.59
C THR A 2 -5.79 -35.85 -17.73
N ARG A 3 -4.45 -35.81 -17.80
CA ARG A 3 -3.62 -34.86 -17.03
C ARG A 3 -3.68 -33.46 -17.65
N VAL A 4 -4.16 -32.47 -16.90
CA VAL A 4 -4.14 -31.05 -17.33
C VAL A 4 -2.85 -30.37 -16.82
N PRO A 5 -1.93 -29.94 -17.70
CA PRO A 5 -0.71 -29.27 -17.30
C PRO A 5 -0.97 -27.83 -16.82
N ARG A 6 -0.11 -27.33 -15.93
CA ARG A 6 -0.25 -25.98 -15.33
C ARG A 6 0.00 -24.84 -16.32
N GLY A 7 0.74 -25.10 -17.39
CA GLY A 7 1.00 -24.17 -18.50
C GLY A 7 1.49 -22.77 -18.09
N TYR A 8 1.09 -21.76 -18.85
CA TYR A 8 1.48 -20.36 -18.67
C TYR A 8 0.86 -19.66 -17.45
N ILE A 9 -0.15 -20.28 -16.81
CA ILE A 9 -0.94 -19.68 -15.72
C ILE A 9 -0.05 -19.26 -14.55
N ALA A 10 0.95 -20.09 -14.20
CA ALA A 10 1.88 -19.79 -13.12
C ALA A 10 2.82 -18.61 -13.43
N ARG A 11 3.25 -18.45 -14.70
CA ARG A 11 4.07 -17.30 -15.13
C ARG A 11 3.22 -16.03 -15.10
N ARG A 12 2.00 -16.06 -15.66
CA ARG A 12 1.05 -14.93 -15.65
C ARG A 12 0.79 -14.41 -14.23
N ARG A 13 0.56 -15.31 -13.25
CA ARG A 13 0.34 -14.93 -11.85
C ARG A 13 1.56 -14.24 -11.23
N ARG A 14 2.77 -14.73 -11.51
CA ARG A 14 4.03 -14.11 -11.04
C ARG A 14 4.24 -12.73 -11.66
N THR A 15 4.00 -12.57 -12.96
CA THR A 15 4.11 -11.27 -13.63
C THR A 15 3.13 -10.25 -13.03
N LYS A 16 1.88 -10.65 -12.77
CA LYS A 16 0.87 -9.80 -12.11
C LYS A 16 1.33 -9.38 -10.70
N MET A 17 1.83 -10.31 -9.90
CA MET A 17 2.34 -10.01 -8.55
C MET A 17 3.55 -9.08 -8.57
N ARG A 18 4.45 -9.25 -9.54
CA ARG A 18 5.63 -8.40 -9.71
C ARG A 18 5.26 -6.97 -10.12
N SER A 19 4.21 -6.79 -10.92
CA SER A 19 3.67 -5.47 -11.28
C SER A 19 3.24 -4.67 -10.04
N PHE A 20 2.58 -5.31 -9.07
CA PHE A 20 2.20 -4.64 -7.80
C PHE A 20 3.40 -4.27 -6.91
N ALA A 21 4.54 -4.93 -7.13
CA ALA A 21 5.76 -4.79 -6.33
C ALA A 21 6.86 -3.97 -7.01
N SER A 22 6.59 -3.36 -8.18
CA SER A 22 7.60 -2.66 -9.00
C SER A 22 8.40 -1.60 -8.24
N ASN A 23 7.77 -0.94 -7.28
CA ASN A 23 8.36 0.12 -6.47
C ASN A 23 9.04 -0.37 -5.18
N PHE A 24 9.06 -1.68 -4.91
CA PHE A 24 9.75 -2.21 -3.73
C PHE A 24 11.26 -2.30 -3.96
N ARG A 25 12.02 -2.18 -2.87
CA ARG A 25 13.50 -2.18 -2.91
C ARG A 25 14.07 -3.58 -2.70
N GLY A 26 15.19 -3.84 -3.38
CA GLY A 26 16.02 -5.03 -3.18
C GLY A 26 15.26 -6.34 -3.36
N ALA A 27 15.34 -7.21 -2.36
CA ALA A 27 14.85 -8.57 -2.47
C ALA A 27 13.30 -8.66 -2.53
N HIS A 28 12.59 -7.62 -2.10
CA HIS A 28 11.13 -7.49 -2.23
C HIS A 28 10.63 -7.23 -3.65
N LEU A 29 11.53 -6.94 -4.60
CA LEU A 29 11.22 -6.83 -6.04
C LEU A 29 11.66 -8.08 -6.85
N ARG A 30 12.60 -8.86 -6.30
CA ARG A 30 13.25 -9.98 -6.99
C ARG A 30 12.68 -11.35 -6.61
N LEU A 31 12.43 -11.61 -5.33
CA LEU A 31 12.02 -12.93 -4.85
C LEU A 31 10.51 -13.03 -4.69
N ASN A 32 9.88 -14.00 -5.36
CA ASN A 32 8.42 -14.18 -5.39
C ASN A 32 7.80 -14.32 -3.99
N ARG A 33 8.47 -15.02 -3.06
CA ARG A 33 8.01 -15.20 -1.68
C ARG A 33 8.00 -13.89 -0.89
N MET A 34 9.00 -13.03 -1.11
CA MET A 34 9.07 -11.73 -0.47
C MET A 34 8.12 -10.72 -1.09
N ILE A 35 7.94 -10.77 -2.41
CA ILE A 35 6.92 -9.98 -3.13
C ILE A 35 5.54 -10.25 -2.51
N THR A 36 5.13 -11.52 -2.40
CA THR A 36 3.80 -11.86 -1.88
C THR A 36 3.60 -11.41 -0.44
N GLN A 37 4.62 -11.58 0.41
CA GLN A 37 4.58 -11.12 1.80
C GLN A 37 4.49 -9.59 1.89
N GLN A 38 5.28 -8.88 1.09
CA GLN A 38 5.31 -7.42 1.10
C GLN A 38 4.02 -6.81 0.55
N VAL A 39 3.50 -7.34 -0.56
CA VAL A 39 2.23 -6.90 -1.14
C VAL A 39 1.08 -7.09 -0.14
N ARG A 40 1.04 -8.23 0.58
CA ARG A 40 0.02 -8.45 1.61
C ARG A 40 0.10 -7.42 2.73
N ARG A 41 1.30 -7.11 3.22
CA ARG A 41 1.51 -6.08 4.25
C ARG A 41 1.10 -4.70 3.75
N ALA A 42 1.46 -4.36 2.52
CA ALA A 42 1.11 -3.08 1.89
C ALA A 42 -0.41 -2.87 1.77
N PHE A 43 -1.16 -3.93 1.45
CA PHE A 43 -2.64 -3.83 1.40
C PHE A 43 -3.26 -3.57 2.77
N VAL A 44 -2.77 -4.22 3.83
CA VAL A 44 -3.25 -3.98 5.19
C VAL A 44 -2.95 -2.55 5.63
N SER A 45 -1.73 -2.06 5.37
CA SER A 45 -1.36 -0.67 5.66
C SER A 45 -2.22 0.32 4.87
N SER A 46 -2.38 0.13 3.56
CA SER A 46 -3.21 1.01 2.71
C SER A 46 -4.64 1.13 3.24
N HIS A 47 -5.25 0.02 3.66
CA HIS A 47 -6.60 0.05 4.22
C HIS A 47 -6.68 0.87 5.51
N ARG A 48 -5.72 0.66 6.43
CA ARG A 48 -5.63 1.43 7.68
C ARG A 48 -5.39 2.92 7.43
N ASP A 49 -4.48 3.24 6.51
CA ASP A 49 -4.03 4.60 6.27
C ASP A 49 -5.11 5.47 5.62
N ARG A 50 -6.03 4.91 4.84
CA ARG A 50 -7.22 5.64 4.33
C ARG A 50 -8.07 6.22 5.46
N GLY A 51 -8.22 5.48 6.56
CA GLY A 51 -8.94 5.96 7.75
C GLY A 51 -8.12 7.01 8.51
N ARG A 52 -6.81 6.81 8.61
CA ARG A 52 -5.89 7.73 9.30
C ARG A 52 -5.78 9.09 8.59
N GLN A 53 -5.71 9.09 7.26
CA GLN A 53 -5.59 10.31 6.45
C GLN A 53 -6.72 11.30 6.73
N LYS A 54 -7.96 10.83 6.93
CA LYS A 54 -9.10 11.68 7.31
C LYS A 54 -8.87 12.39 8.66
N ARG A 55 -8.27 11.69 9.63
CA ARG A 55 -7.95 12.23 10.95
C ARG A 55 -6.77 13.20 10.87
N ASP A 56 -5.77 12.89 10.06
CA ASP A 56 -4.58 13.73 9.89
C ASP A 56 -4.94 15.08 9.24
N PHE A 57 -5.81 15.08 8.22
CA PHE A 57 -6.34 16.33 7.66
C PHE A 57 -7.14 17.15 8.67
N ARG A 58 -8.00 16.50 9.46
CA ARG A 58 -8.75 17.18 10.53
C ARG A 58 -7.81 17.83 11.55
N ARG A 59 -6.76 17.12 11.98
CA ARG A 59 -5.74 17.65 12.90
C ARG A 59 -5.00 18.84 12.31
N LEU A 60 -4.64 18.77 11.03
CA LEU A 60 -4.01 19.87 10.31
C LEU A 60 -4.93 21.11 10.26
N TRP A 61 -6.20 20.93 9.97
CA TRP A 61 -7.16 22.04 9.94
C TRP A 61 -7.35 22.69 11.30
N ILE A 62 -7.52 21.90 12.36
CA ILE A 62 -7.60 22.42 13.73
C ILE A 62 -6.35 23.24 14.07
N SER A 63 -5.16 22.74 13.73
CA SER A 63 -3.90 23.46 13.99
C SER A 63 -3.81 24.78 13.24
N ARG A 64 -4.26 24.82 11.98
CA ARG A 64 -4.30 26.04 11.16
C ARG A 64 -5.30 27.07 11.69
N ILE A 65 -6.49 26.62 12.09
CA ILE A 65 -7.52 27.49 12.68
C ILE A 65 -7.01 28.05 14.01
N ASN A 66 -6.46 27.21 14.88
CA ASN A 66 -5.92 27.64 16.17
C ASN A 66 -4.76 28.64 16.03
N ALA A 67 -3.92 28.49 14.99
CA ALA A 67 -2.87 29.47 14.70
C ALA A 67 -3.47 30.82 14.31
N ALA A 68 -4.51 30.82 13.45
CA ALA A 68 -5.20 32.05 13.04
C ALA A 68 -5.89 32.74 14.23
N THR A 69 -6.63 32.01 15.08
CA THR A 69 -7.32 32.62 16.22
C THR A 69 -6.37 33.26 17.23
N ARG A 70 -5.20 32.65 17.48
CA ARG A 70 -4.16 33.22 18.37
C ARG A 70 -3.54 34.51 17.84
N ILE A 71 -3.41 34.66 16.52
CA ILE A 71 -2.87 35.89 15.90
C ILE A 71 -3.85 37.05 16.10
N TYR A 72 -5.14 36.81 15.87
CA TYR A 72 -6.16 37.85 15.95
C TYR A 72 -6.69 38.09 17.37
N LYS A 73 -6.14 37.41 18.39
CA LYS A 73 -6.51 37.50 19.82
C LYS A 73 -8.04 37.65 20.03
N VAL A 74 -8.79 36.69 19.50
CA VAL A 74 -10.13 36.40 20.05
C VAL A 74 -9.96 35.52 21.28
#